data_AF-A0A524M2Y0-F1
#
_entry.id   AF-A0A524M2Y0-F1
#
_cell.length_a   1.000
_cell.length_b   1.000
_cell.length_c   1.000
_cell.angle_alpha   90.00
_cell.angle_beta   90.00
_cell.angle_gamma   90.00
#
_symmetry.space_group_name_H-M   'P 1'
#
loop_
_entity.id
_entity.type
_entity.pdbx_description
1 polymer ?
#
loop_
_entity_poly.entity_id
_entity_poly.type
_entity_poly.pdbx_seq_one_letter_code
_entity_poly.pdbx_strand_id
1 'polypeptide(L)'
;MTLTKLSFHRQTDFDKVREFLIETYKLTGTFQNWIPSMFENAWRGPCGEGEYQDEEDDYIKIWENQEKHIVAVTICKSSGECRIFIHPDYRDYERT
;
A
#
# COMPACT_ATOMS: atom_id res chain seq x y z
N MET A 1 -19.84 3.43 -4.74
CA MET A 1 -18.97 4.09 -3.75
C MET A 1 -18.00 4.99 -4.48
N THR A 2 -17.68 6.16 -3.95
CA THR A 2 -16.65 7.04 -4.54
C THR A 2 -15.33 6.81 -3.84
N LEU A 3 -14.26 6.62 -4.62
CA LEU A 3 -12.90 6.47 -4.12
C LEU A 3 -12.10 7.76 -4.34
N THR A 4 -11.33 8.15 -3.33
CA THR A 4 -10.39 9.26 -3.42
C THR A 4 -8.97 8.71 -3.45
N LYS A 5 -8.19 9.12 -4.44
CA LYS A 5 -6.77 8.80 -4.54
C LYS A 5 -5.95 9.85 -3.79
N LEU A 6 -5.09 9.42 -2.88
CA LEU A 6 -4.21 10.27 -2.10
C LEU A 6 -2.73 10.00 -2.44
N SER A 7 -1.92 11.06 -2.37
CA SER A 7 -0.47 10.93 -2.32
C SER A 7 -0.08 10.30 -0.99
N PHE A 8 0.87 9.37 -1.05
CA PHE A 8 1.47 8.81 0.15
C PHE A 8 2.51 9.79 0.71
N HIS A 9 2.50 9.99 2.02
CA HIS A 9 3.56 10.70 2.72
C HIS A 9 4.10 9.82 3.83
N ARG A 10 5.34 9.35 3.67
CA ARG A 10 5.94 8.31 4.52
C ARG A 10 5.87 8.61 6.01
N GLN A 11 6.17 9.84 6.39
CA GLN A 11 6.22 10.25 7.80
C GLN A 11 4.85 10.16 8.49
N THR A 12 3.76 10.27 7.74
CA THR A 12 2.39 10.32 8.29
C THR A 12 1.55 9.09 7.96
N ASP A 13 1.85 8.40 6.87
CA ASP A 13 0.99 7.35 6.32
C ASP A 13 1.59 5.96 6.38
N PHE A 14 2.89 5.84 6.68
CA PHE A 14 3.56 4.54 6.75
C PHE A 14 2.86 3.57 7.70
N ASP A 15 2.58 4.00 8.94
CA ASP A 15 1.95 3.12 9.93
C ASP A 15 0.53 2.73 9.54
N LYS A 16 -0.23 3.62 8.87
CA LYS A 16 -1.57 3.31 8.35
C LYS A 16 -1.54 2.24 7.26
N VAL A 17 -0.61 2.36 6.31
CA VAL A 17 -0.43 1.37 5.24
C VAL A 17 0.05 0.04 5.82
N ARG A 18 0.93 0.09 6.82
CA ARG A 18 1.38 -1.11 7.53
C ARG A 18 0.22 -1.83 8.22
N GLU A 19 -0.61 -1.12 8.96
CA GLU A 19 -1.79 -1.67 9.64
C GLU A 19 -2.76 -2.30 8.64
N PHE A 20 -3.03 -1.61 7.51
CA PHE A 20 -3.83 -2.14 6.40
C PHE A 20 -3.27 -3.48 5.87
N LEU A 21 -1.96 -3.57 5.62
CA LEU A 21 -1.35 -4.81 5.12
C LEU A 21 -1.43 -5.96 6.15
N ILE A 22 -1.34 -5.65 7.44
CA ILE A 22 -1.50 -6.63 8.52
C ILE A 22 -2.95 -7.11 8.63
N GLU A 23 -3.91 -6.18 8.59
CA GLU A 23 -5.35 -6.47 8.66
C GLU A 23 -5.78 -7.36 7.49
N THR A 24 -5.43 -6.98 6.26
CA THR A 24 -5.76 -7.75 5.07
C THR A 24 -5.17 -9.16 5.09
N TYR A 25 -3.96 -9.34 5.66
CA TYR A 25 -3.39 -10.66 5.89
C TYR A 25 -4.19 -11.48 6.92
N LYS A 26 -4.58 -10.87 8.06
CA LYS A 26 -5.38 -11.55 9.09
C LYS A 26 -6.72 -12.06 8.53
N LEU A 27 -7.34 -11.30 7.63
CA LEU A 27 -8.62 -11.66 7.01
C LEU A 27 -8.49 -12.78 5.97
N THR A 28 -7.40 -12.79 5.19
CA THR A 28 -7.27 -13.70 4.04
C THR A 28 -6.42 -14.93 4.31
N GLY A 29 -5.57 -14.89 5.34
CA GLY A 29 -4.58 -15.93 5.62
C GLY A 29 -3.50 -16.08 4.53
N THR A 30 -3.40 -15.12 3.59
CA THR A 30 -2.46 -15.16 2.48
C THR A 30 -1.87 -13.79 2.20
N PHE A 31 -0.58 -13.77 1.85
CA PHE A 31 0.06 -12.57 1.32
C PHE A 31 -0.27 -12.53 -0.17
N GLN A 32 -1.17 -11.64 -0.60
CA GLN A 32 -1.60 -11.59 -2.00
C GLN A 32 -0.38 -11.47 -2.94
N ASN A 33 0.26 -10.30 -2.94
CA ASN A 33 1.40 -9.98 -3.83
C ASN A 33 2.55 -9.25 -3.12
N TRP A 34 2.45 -9.05 -1.80
CA TRP A 34 3.46 -8.34 -1.02
C TRP A 34 3.36 -8.74 0.44
N ILE A 35 4.51 -8.98 1.04
CA ILE A 35 4.62 -9.32 2.44
C ILE A 35 4.79 -7.99 3.19
N PRO A 36 4.08 -7.74 4.30
CA PRO A 36 4.22 -6.50 5.08
C PRO A 36 5.69 -6.16 5.40
N SER A 37 6.51 -7.18 5.65
CA SER A 37 7.95 -7.01 5.88
C SER A 37 8.72 -6.46 4.68
N MET A 38 8.25 -6.61 3.45
CA MET A 38 8.87 -5.96 2.28
C MET A 38 8.59 -4.45 2.27
N PHE A 39 7.39 -4.02 2.67
CA PHE A 39 7.07 -2.59 2.85
C PHE A 39 7.90 -2.00 4.00
N GLU A 40 8.01 -2.73 5.11
CA GLU A 40 8.85 -2.32 6.23
C GLU A 40 10.34 -2.29 5.86
N ASN A 41 10.82 -3.28 5.11
CA ASN A 41 12.23 -3.38 4.72
C ASN A 41 12.63 -2.33 3.68
N ALA A 42 11.70 -1.85 2.86
CA ALA A 42 11.96 -0.73 1.96
C ALA A 42 12.35 0.54 2.73
N TRP A 43 11.93 0.67 3.99
CA TRP A 43 12.27 1.82 4.82
C TRP A 43 13.31 1.54 5.91
N ARG A 44 13.12 0.46 6.68
CA ARG A 44 13.90 0.18 7.90
C ARG A 44 14.81 -1.04 7.76
N GLY A 45 14.82 -1.69 6.60
CA GLY A 45 15.50 -2.96 6.39
C GLY A 45 16.75 -2.85 5.52
N PRO A 46 17.53 -3.94 5.45
CA PRO A 46 18.77 -4.01 4.67
C PRO A 46 18.55 -4.00 3.15
N CYS A 47 17.29 -4.04 2.69
CA CYS A 47 16.91 -4.06 1.29
C CYS A 47 16.41 -2.68 0.77
N GLY A 48 16.36 -1.65 1.63
CA GLY A 48 16.24 -0.27 1.16
C GLY A 48 17.56 0.14 0.52
N GLU A 49 17.53 0.60 -0.73
CA GLU A 49 18.72 1.08 -1.42
C GLU A 49 19.18 2.42 -0.80
N GLY A 50 19.91 2.35 0.32
CA GLY A 50 20.51 3.53 0.96
C GLY A 50 19.55 4.42 1.75
N GLU A 51 19.93 5.68 1.92
CA GLU A 51 19.09 6.69 2.57
C GLU A 51 17.86 6.98 1.71
N TYR A 52 16.68 6.91 2.33
CA TYR A 52 15.38 7.26 1.77
C TYR A 52 15.44 8.46 0.80
N GLN A 53 14.82 8.29 -0.37
CA GLN A 53 14.57 9.38 -1.32
C GLN A 53 13.08 9.71 -1.34
N ASP A 54 12.72 11.00 -1.21
CA ASP A 54 11.32 11.47 -1.25
C ASP A 54 10.59 11.05 -2.54
N GLU A 55 11.33 10.80 -3.61
CA GLU A 55 10.85 10.30 -4.91
C GLU A 55 10.19 8.92 -4.81
N GLU A 56 10.51 8.12 -3.79
CA GLU A 56 9.89 6.81 -3.58
C GLU A 56 8.44 6.90 -3.10
N ASP A 57 8.07 7.99 -2.43
CA ASP A 57 6.69 8.21 -1.99
C ASP A 57 5.75 8.39 -3.18
N ASP A 58 6.26 8.85 -4.32
CA ASP A 58 5.49 8.98 -5.55
C ASP A 58 5.05 7.64 -6.12
N TYR A 59 5.78 6.56 -5.83
CA TYR A 59 5.41 5.23 -6.27
C TYR A 59 4.16 4.72 -5.55
N ILE A 60 3.86 5.21 -4.34
CA ILE A 60 2.79 4.71 -3.50
C ILE A 60 1.58 5.64 -3.59
N LYS A 61 0.39 5.07 -3.76
CA LYS A 61 -0.88 5.81 -3.70
C LYS A 61 -1.88 5.06 -2.82
N ILE A 62 -2.57 5.81 -1.96
CA ILE A 62 -3.61 5.31 -1.07
C ILE A 62 -4.96 5.62 -1.70
N TRP A 63 -5.88 4.67 -1.64
CA TRP A 63 -7.26 4.83 -2.09
C TRP A 63 -8.18 4.72 -0.90
N GLU A 64 -8.93 5.78 -0.61
CA GLU A 64 -9.86 5.83 0.51
C GLU A 64 -11.32 5.91 0.05
N ASN A 65 -12.22 5.36 0.86
CA ASN A 65 -13.65 5.60 0.71
C ASN A 65 -14.05 6.96 1.34
N GLN A 66 -15.35 7.29 1.30
CA GLN A 66 -15.87 8.54 1.87
C GLN A 66 -15.73 8.64 3.41
N GLU A 67 -15.56 7.50 4.09
CA GLU A 67 -15.34 7.40 5.54
C GLU A 67 -13.86 7.47 5.92
N LYS A 68 -12.96 7.68 4.94
CA LYS A 68 -11.49 7.69 5.10
C LYS A 68 -10.91 6.34 5.51
N HIS A 69 -11.60 5.24 5.21
CA HIS A 69 -11.02 3.91 5.32
C HIS A 69 -10.21 3.60 4.08
N ILE A 70 -9.00 3.06 4.27
CA ILE A 70 -8.15 2.60 3.18
C ILE A 70 -8.82 1.39 2.52
N VAL A 71 -9.20 1.56 1.26
CA VAL A 71 -9.78 0.52 0.40
C VAL A 71 -8.68 -0.22 -0.36
N ALA A 72 -7.68 0.51 -0.83
CA ALA A 72 -6.57 -0.07 -1.55
C ALA A 72 -5.27 0.73 -1.40
N VAL A 73 -4.15 0.05 -1.61
CA VAL A 73 -2.82 0.65 -1.76
C VAL A 73 -2.23 0.17 -3.07
N THR A 74 -1.78 1.10 -3.90
CA THR A 74 -1.09 0.80 -5.17
C THR A 74 0.35 1.26 -5.10
N ILE A 75 1.23 0.47 -5.71
CA ILE A 75 2.64 0.81 -5.86
C ILE A 75 3.02 0.64 -7.30
N CYS A 76 3.56 1.69 -7.91
CA CYS A 76 4.05 1.66 -9.28
C CYS A 76 5.41 2.34 -9.33
N LYS A 77 6.46 1.53 -9.44
CA LYS A 77 7.83 2.01 -9.58
C LYS A 77 8.09 2.48 -11.01
N SER A 78 9.06 3.37 -11.17
CA SER A 78 9.56 3.83 -12.47
C SER A 78 10.07 2.70 -13.37
N SER A 79 10.51 1.57 -12.79
CA SER A 79 10.91 0.36 -13.52
C SER A 79 9.76 -0.40 -14.20
N GLY A 80 8.51 0.03 -14.00
CA GLY A 80 7.31 -0.63 -14.54
C GLY A 80 6.73 -1.70 -13.62
N GLU A 81 7.35 -1.96 -12.46
CA GLU A 81 6.78 -2.83 -11.44
C GLU A 81 5.57 -2.16 -10.79
N CYS A 82 4.36 -2.70 -11.04
CA CYS A 82 3.12 -2.25 -10.42
C CYS A 82 2.47 -3.36 -9.59
N ARG A 83 2.02 -3.03 -8.38
CA ARG A 83 1.29 -3.89 -7.46
C ARG A 83 0.07 -3.15 -6.93
N ILE A 84 -1.03 -3.87 -6.71
CA ILE A 84 -2.24 -3.36 -6.07
C ILE A 84 -2.64 -4.29 -4.93
N PHE A 85 -3.01 -3.69 -3.80
CA PHE A 85 -3.50 -4.36 -2.61
C PHE A 85 -4.87 -3.82 -2.32
N ILE A 86 -5.90 -4.64 -2.49
CA ILE A 86 -7.28 -4.26 -2.22
C ILE A 86 -7.74 -5.00 -0.98
N HIS A 87 -8.38 -4.25 -0.08
CA HIS A 87 -8.98 -4.82 1.10
C HIS A 87 -10.02 -5.90 0.70
N PRO A 88 -10.07 -7.07 1.37
CA PRO A 88 -10.94 -8.19 0.99
C PRO A 88 -12.40 -7.81 0.76
N ASP A 89 -12.94 -6.96 1.64
CA ASP A 89 -14.34 -6.48 1.56
C ASP A 89 -14.62 -5.58 0.34
N TYR A 90 -13.58 -5.20 -0.39
CA TYR A 90 -13.64 -4.34 -1.58
C TYR A 90 -13.03 -5.04 -2.81
N ARG A 91 -12.84 -6.36 -2.78
CA ARG A 91 -12.35 -7.14 -3.93
C ARG A 91 -13.24 -7.03 -5.17
N ASP A 92 -14.53 -6.78 -4.99
CA ASP A 92 -15.49 -6.66 -6.09
C ASP A 92 -15.16 -5.49 -7.06
N TYR A 93 -14.34 -4.54 -6.62
CA TYR A 93 -13.85 -3.43 -7.45
C TYR A 93 -12.76 -3.84 -8.46
N GLU A 94 -12.21 -5.05 -8.39
CA GLU A 94 -11.26 -5.58 -9.40
C GLU A 94 -11.91 -5.85 -10.76
N ARG A 95 -13.25 -5.96 -10.82
CA ARG A 95 -14.00 -6.50 -11.97
C ARG A 95 -14.79 -5.47 -12.79
N THR A 96 -14.77 -4.20 -12.39
CA THR A 96 -15.46 -3.08 -13.05
C THR A 96 -14.49 -2.22 -13.83
#